data_AF-A0A066XM37-F1
#
_entry.id   AF-A0A066XM37-F1
#
_cell.length_a   1.000
_cell.length_b   1.000
_cell.length_c   1.000
_cell.angle_alpha   90.00
_cell.angle_beta   90.00
_cell.angle_gamma   90.00
#
_symmetry.space_group_name_H-M   'P 1'
#
loop_
_entity.id
_entity.type
_entity.pdbx_description
1 polymer ?
#
loop_
_entity_poly.entity_id
_entity_poly.type
_entity_poly.pdbx_seq_one_letter_code
_entity_poly.pdbx_strand_id
1 'polypeptide(L)'
;MPPRASLGAFLARARSALTAPAPQRASPLTLVVGNESADLDSLCSAVVYAYLRTHAPPHTLHVPISNLPRDDLKLRTEMTAALAHARLAPDDLLTLDDLPADLAPRDTRWVLVDHNALTGDLAARYAGRVVGCVDHHADEGAVPRDTGHNEPRIVETCGSCSSLVVEYCRPAWEALADAEAEAGGDADVDAHLARLSLIAVLIDTTNLKSKDKTTDKDVAAVSFLERFVPAPYARDAYFDEISAVKEDISSLSFRDVFRKDYKQWEDQSGGGVSGGRQLLGTSAIVQNLDYLVNEKAGGDEQQLLREFRSWAGEKGLDIGVIMTTAHPDGRLQREVLVWAFNEGAVASCKAFYERFKGELGLAPWRGGRLDETCEGGEWRAAWTQANIAASRKQIAPMLREAIKGGARL
;
A
#
# COMPACT_ATOMS: atom_id res chain seq x y z
N MET A 1 14.06 4.22 33.00
CA MET A 1 13.99 4.71 31.60
C MET A 1 13.22 6.03 31.60
N PRO A 2 13.42 6.95 30.64
CA PRO A 2 12.51 8.09 30.51
C PRO A 2 11.07 7.58 30.27
N PRO A 3 10.05 8.26 30.82
CA PRO A 3 8.66 7.87 30.59
C PRO A 3 8.32 7.92 29.10
N ARG A 4 7.48 6.99 28.64
CA ARG A 4 7.11 6.91 27.22
C ARG A 4 6.23 8.10 26.84
N ALA A 5 6.51 8.70 25.69
CA ALA A 5 5.65 9.76 25.16
C ALA A 5 4.36 9.14 24.61
N SER A 6 3.24 9.85 24.68
CA SER A 6 2.05 9.45 23.92
C SER A 6 2.37 9.39 22.42
N LEU A 7 1.59 8.62 21.66
CA LEU A 7 1.84 8.47 20.22
C LEU A 7 1.80 9.81 19.47
N GLY A 8 0.84 10.67 19.79
CA GLY A 8 0.77 12.03 19.25
C GLY A 8 1.96 12.91 19.63
N ALA A 9 2.42 12.86 20.90
CA ALA A 9 3.60 13.60 21.34
C ALA A 9 4.88 13.11 20.65
N PHE A 10 5.00 11.80 20.43
CA PHE A 10 6.08 11.20 19.65
C PHE A 10 6.07 11.71 18.21
N LEU A 11 4.93 11.68 17.52
CA LEU A 11 4.81 12.15 16.14
C LEU A 11 5.10 13.66 16.02
N ALA A 12 4.62 14.47 16.97
CA ALA A 12 4.94 15.89 17.03
C ALA A 12 6.45 16.14 17.21
N ARG A 13 7.12 15.37 18.07
CA ARG A 13 8.59 15.41 18.24
C ARG A 13 9.31 14.97 16.96
N ALA A 14 8.84 13.90 16.31
CA ALA A 14 9.40 13.41 15.06
C ALA A 14 9.29 14.49 13.95
N ARG A 15 8.14 15.16 13.84
CA ARG A 15 7.92 16.27 12.90
C ARG A 15 8.86 17.43 13.20
N SER A 16 8.97 17.85 14.46
CA SER A 16 9.87 18.93 14.86
C SER A 16 11.33 18.62 14.56
N ALA A 17 11.78 17.36 14.73
CA ALA A 17 13.13 16.96 14.41
C ALA A 17 13.39 16.94 12.90
N LEU A 18 12.41 16.47 12.10
CA LEU A 18 12.52 16.42 10.64
C LEU A 18 12.58 17.83 10.03
N THR A 19 11.68 18.71 10.47
CA THR A 19 11.51 20.06 9.90
C THR A 19 12.44 21.11 10.53
N ALA A 20 13.26 20.71 11.52
CA ALA A 20 14.27 21.60 12.09
C ALA A 20 15.19 22.16 10.99
N PRO A 21 15.64 23.43 11.11
CA PRO A 21 16.64 24.00 10.21
C PRO A 21 17.90 23.14 10.16
N ALA A 22 18.55 23.04 9.00
CA ALA A 22 19.72 22.18 8.81
C ALA A 22 20.82 22.29 9.91
N PRO A 23 21.16 23.49 10.46
CA PRO A 23 22.14 23.62 11.54
C PRO A 23 21.70 23.05 12.90
N GLN A 24 20.39 22.86 13.11
CA GLN A 24 19.78 22.39 14.36
C GLN A 24 19.27 20.95 14.24
N ARG A 25 19.24 20.40 13.03
CA ARG A 25 18.74 19.06 12.73
C ARG A 25 19.75 18.02 13.20
N ALA A 26 19.27 17.01 13.92
CA ALA A 26 20.09 15.86 14.27
C ALA A 26 20.58 15.16 12.98
N SER A 27 21.86 14.78 12.93
CA SER A 27 22.43 14.05 11.80
C SER A 27 23.20 12.82 12.29
N PRO A 28 22.95 11.62 11.72
CA PRO A 28 21.93 11.35 10.71
C PRO A 28 20.52 11.24 11.30
N LEU A 29 19.50 11.67 10.53
CA LEU A 29 18.11 11.30 10.80
C LEU A 29 17.87 9.83 10.41
N THR A 30 17.17 9.08 11.26
CA THR A 30 16.71 7.72 10.93
C THR A 30 15.24 7.80 10.53
N LEU A 31 14.95 7.51 9.27
CA LEU A 31 13.62 7.59 8.66
C LEU A 31 13.09 6.18 8.45
N VAL A 32 11.81 5.96 8.77
CA VAL A 32 11.12 4.68 8.58
C VAL A 32 10.01 4.91 7.58
N VAL A 33 9.98 4.17 6.48
CA VAL A 33 9.05 4.45 5.38
C VAL A 33 8.40 3.17 4.86
N GLY A 34 7.09 3.26 4.64
CA GLY A 34 6.28 2.25 3.96
C GLY A 34 6.36 2.35 2.43
N ASN A 35 5.72 1.42 1.71
CA ASN A 35 5.72 1.44 0.25
C ASN A 35 4.85 2.59 -0.32
N GLU A 36 4.95 2.85 -1.62
CA GLU A 36 4.22 3.95 -2.26
C GLU A 36 2.71 3.75 -2.36
N SER A 37 2.19 2.54 -2.12
CA SER A 37 0.74 2.36 -1.96
C SER A 37 0.25 2.99 -0.67
N ALA A 38 1.10 3.10 0.37
CA ALA A 38 0.75 3.71 1.65
C ALA A 38 -0.64 3.25 2.12
N ASP A 39 -0.84 1.94 2.10
CA ASP A 39 -2.00 1.28 2.67
C ASP A 39 -1.87 1.17 4.20
N LEU A 40 -2.84 0.52 4.83
CA LEU A 40 -2.83 0.34 6.29
C LEU A 40 -1.55 -0.36 6.77
N ASP A 41 -1.07 -1.37 6.06
CA ASP A 41 0.09 -2.14 6.50
C ASP A 41 1.35 -1.27 6.51
N SER A 42 1.64 -0.60 5.39
CA SER A 42 2.74 0.34 5.27
C SER A 42 2.70 1.46 6.32
N LEU A 43 1.54 2.10 6.48
CA LEU A 43 1.41 3.26 7.37
C LEU A 43 1.48 2.86 8.85
N CYS A 44 0.75 1.82 9.26
CA CYS A 44 0.76 1.34 10.64
C CYS A 44 2.13 0.75 11.01
N SER A 45 2.72 -0.06 10.14
CA SER A 45 4.06 -0.64 10.35
C SER A 45 5.12 0.43 10.57
N ALA A 46 5.10 1.51 9.78
CA ALA A 46 6.07 2.59 9.92
C ALA A 46 5.94 3.31 11.27
N VAL A 47 4.72 3.66 11.68
CA VAL A 47 4.44 4.34 12.95
C VAL A 47 4.84 3.46 14.14
N VAL A 48 4.41 2.20 14.15
CA VAL A 48 4.66 1.28 15.27
C VAL A 48 6.14 0.94 15.39
N TYR A 49 6.81 0.62 14.27
CA TYR A 49 8.25 0.38 14.26
C TYR A 49 9.01 1.59 14.79
N ALA A 50 8.73 2.78 14.26
CA ALA A 50 9.43 4.00 14.65
C ALA A 50 9.22 4.33 16.13
N TYR A 51 8.01 4.15 16.64
CA TYR A 51 7.70 4.39 18.05
C TYR A 51 8.50 3.45 18.97
N LEU A 52 8.42 2.15 18.72
CA LEU A 52 9.07 1.12 19.56
C LEU A 52 10.60 1.27 19.53
N ARG A 53 11.18 1.49 18.34
CA ARG A 53 12.63 1.68 18.19
C ARG A 53 13.15 2.98 18.79
N THR A 54 12.31 4.02 18.86
CA THR A 54 12.65 5.28 19.55
C THR A 54 12.69 5.14 21.06
N HIS A 55 11.78 4.34 21.62
CA HIS A 55 11.68 4.18 23.07
C HIS A 55 12.53 3.03 23.60
N ALA A 56 12.95 2.08 22.76
CA ALA A 56 13.91 1.04 23.11
C ALA A 56 15.37 1.56 23.06
N PRO A 57 16.30 1.01 23.87
CA PRO A 57 17.72 1.29 23.72
C PRO A 57 18.20 1.07 22.26
N PRO A 58 19.04 1.96 21.71
CA PRO A 58 19.75 3.08 22.37
C PRO A 58 18.98 4.41 22.40
N HIS A 59 17.66 4.41 22.25
CA HIS A 59 16.79 5.59 22.25
C HIS A 59 17.06 6.59 21.10
N THR A 60 17.44 6.05 19.93
CA THR A 60 17.60 6.85 18.71
C THR A 60 16.23 7.19 18.13
N LEU A 61 15.97 8.46 17.84
CA LEU A 61 14.72 8.88 17.21
C LEU A 61 14.58 8.28 15.81
N HIS A 62 13.53 7.50 15.62
CA HIS A 62 13.07 7.01 14.33
C HIS A 62 11.86 7.86 13.92
N VAL A 63 11.89 8.41 12.71
CA VAL A 63 10.86 9.31 12.18
C VAL A 63 10.04 8.54 11.13
N PRO A 64 8.76 8.21 11.40
CA PRO A 64 7.92 7.53 10.42
C PRO A 64 7.49 8.51 9.32
N ILE A 65 7.61 8.09 8.06
CA ILE A 65 7.21 8.86 6.87
C ILE A 65 6.18 8.05 6.09
N SER A 66 5.04 8.67 5.79
CA SER A 66 4.04 8.16 4.87
C SER A 66 4.50 8.45 3.44
N ASN A 67 4.65 7.41 2.62
CA ASN A 67 5.17 7.52 1.24
C ASN A 67 4.09 7.97 0.25
N LEU A 68 3.50 9.14 0.51
CA LEU A 68 2.56 9.83 -0.36
C LEU A 68 2.57 11.35 -0.09
N PRO A 69 2.01 12.17 -0.98
CA PRO A 69 1.70 13.58 -0.68
C PRO A 69 0.62 13.69 0.39
N ARG A 70 0.65 14.75 1.19
CA ARG A 70 -0.33 15.03 2.28
C ARG A 70 -1.77 14.97 1.79
N ASP A 71 -2.02 15.57 0.63
CA ASP A 71 -3.35 15.63 0.04
C ASP A 71 -3.95 14.27 -0.31
N ASP A 72 -3.14 13.21 -0.37
CA ASP A 72 -3.59 11.86 -0.70
C ASP A 72 -3.93 11.03 0.55
N LEU A 73 -3.55 11.45 1.76
CA LEU A 73 -3.96 10.76 2.99
C LEU A 73 -5.47 10.75 3.18
N LYS A 74 -6.17 11.82 2.78
CA LYS A 74 -7.64 11.90 2.89
C LYS A 74 -8.35 10.86 2.02
N LEU A 75 -7.64 10.28 1.05
CA LEU A 75 -8.15 9.19 0.21
C LEU A 75 -8.13 7.85 0.96
N ARG A 76 -7.37 7.74 2.06
CA ARG A 76 -7.26 6.55 2.92
C ARG A 76 -8.24 6.70 4.10
N THR A 77 -9.54 6.62 3.80
CA THR A 77 -10.60 6.70 4.81
C THR A 77 -10.41 5.63 5.88
N GLU A 78 -9.97 4.44 5.48
CA GLU A 78 -9.64 3.33 6.37
C GLU A 78 -8.52 3.67 7.36
N MET A 79 -7.50 4.42 6.91
CA MET A 79 -6.42 4.89 7.78
C MET A 79 -6.94 5.93 8.76
N THR A 80 -7.80 6.84 8.32
CA THR A 80 -8.42 7.84 9.20
C THR A 80 -9.19 7.17 10.33
N ALA A 81 -9.99 6.15 10.02
CA ALA A 81 -10.70 5.36 11.02
C ALA A 81 -9.73 4.62 11.95
N ALA A 82 -8.70 3.95 11.41
CA ALA A 82 -7.69 3.25 12.21
C ALA A 82 -6.93 4.19 13.17
N LEU A 83 -6.57 5.39 12.73
CA LEU A 83 -5.89 6.40 13.55
C LEU A 83 -6.77 6.90 14.70
N ALA A 84 -8.09 7.03 14.50
CA ALA A 84 -9.00 7.46 15.56
C ALA A 84 -9.00 6.50 16.76
N HIS A 85 -8.88 5.19 16.49
CA HIS A 85 -8.70 4.15 17.52
C HIS A 85 -7.37 4.27 18.30
N ALA A 86 -6.43 5.05 17.79
CA ALA A 86 -5.15 5.38 18.41
C ALA A 86 -5.07 6.84 18.94
N ARG A 87 -6.21 7.55 18.98
CA ARG A 87 -6.32 8.99 19.29
C ARG A 87 -5.41 9.86 18.41
N LEU A 88 -5.28 9.49 17.14
CA LEU A 88 -4.57 10.24 16.12
C LEU A 88 -5.53 10.73 15.04
N ALA A 89 -5.11 11.77 14.34
CA ALA A 89 -5.70 12.27 13.11
C ALA A 89 -4.70 12.12 11.95
N PRO A 90 -5.17 12.13 10.67
CA PRO A 90 -4.28 12.10 9.51
C PRO A 90 -3.19 13.19 9.51
N ASP A 91 -3.45 14.34 10.14
CA ASP A 91 -2.50 15.45 10.28
C ASP A 91 -1.37 15.19 11.28
N ASP A 92 -1.50 14.17 12.14
CA ASP A 92 -0.41 13.75 13.01
C ASP A 92 0.69 12.99 12.24
N LEU A 93 0.35 12.35 11.12
CA LEU A 93 1.31 11.61 10.31
C LEU A 93 2.26 12.55 9.56
N LEU A 94 3.51 12.15 9.38
CA LEU A 94 4.43 12.85 8.50
C LEU A 94 4.34 12.25 7.10
N THR A 95 4.43 13.08 6.07
CA THR A 95 4.33 12.68 4.65
C THR A 95 5.55 13.12 3.87
N LEU A 96 5.60 12.83 2.56
CA LEU A 96 6.68 13.30 1.69
C LEU A 96 6.80 14.83 1.68
N ASP A 97 5.69 15.54 1.90
CA ASP A 97 5.67 17.02 1.93
C ASP A 97 6.38 17.60 3.15
N ASP A 98 6.57 16.80 4.21
CA ASP A 98 7.33 17.20 5.40
C ASP A 98 8.85 17.03 5.22
N LEU A 99 9.30 16.32 4.18
CA LEU A 99 10.72 16.13 3.90
C LEU A 99 11.35 17.45 3.45
N PRO A 100 12.38 17.96 4.15
CA PRO A 100 13.07 19.18 3.73
C PRO A 100 13.67 19.00 2.34
N ALA A 101 13.43 19.95 1.43
CA ALA A 101 13.96 19.89 0.07
C ALA A 101 15.50 19.84 0.03
N ASP A 102 16.15 20.38 1.07
CA ASP A 102 17.59 20.44 1.30
C ASP A 102 18.17 19.23 2.06
N LEU A 103 17.36 18.22 2.37
CA LEU A 103 17.81 17.05 3.12
C LEU A 103 18.82 16.24 2.30
N ALA A 104 20.10 16.34 2.66
CA ALA A 104 21.16 15.66 1.92
C ALA A 104 21.18 14.15 2.24
N PRO A 105 21.41 13.26 1.25
CA PRO A 105 21.40 11.81 1.49
C PRO A 105 22.34 11.36 2.62
N ARG A 106 23.54 11.95 2.70
CA ARG A 106 24.53 11.64 3.75
C ARG A 106 24.04 11.86 5.18
N ASP A 107 23.05 12.74 5.36
CA ASP A 107 22.46 13.10 6.66
C ASP A 107 21.25 12.22 7.01
N THR A 108 21.00 11.17 6.23
CA THR A 108 19.86 10.26 6.41
C THR A 108 20.29 8.80 6.53
N ARG A 109 19.46 8.02 7.20
CA ARG A 109 19.41 6.56 7.23
C ARG A 109 17.97 6.15 7.00
N TRP A 110 17.73 5.15 6.16
CA TRP A 110 16.38 4.71 5.81
C TRP A 110 16.14 3.26 6.22
N VAL A 111 15.08 3.02 6.98
CA VAL A 111 14.56 1.69 7.28
C VAL A 111 13.26 1.51 6.50
N LEU A 112 13.16 0.42 5.76
CA LEU A 112 12.00 0.14 4.93
C LEU A 112 11.06 -0.80 5.68
N VAL A 113 9.78 -0.53 5.64
CA VAL A 113 8.75 -1.47 6.09
C VAL A 113 7.79 -1.73 4.92
N ASP A 114 7.32 -2.96 4.80
CA ASP A 114 6.34 -3.37 3.77
C ASP A 114 6.82 -3.15 2.32
N HIS A 115 8.14 -3.03 2.15
CA HIS A 115 8.88 -3.17 0.90
C HIS A 115 10.37 -3.33 1.19
N ASN A 116 11.12 -3.80 0.19
CA ASN A 116 12.57 -3.99 0.29
C ASN A 116 13.36 -3.24 -0.80
N ALA A 117 12.71 -2.34 -1.54
CA ALA A 117 13.34 -1.43 -2.49
C ALA A 117 12.63 -0.07 -2.50
N LEU A 118 13.39 1.03 -2.34
CA LEU A 118 12.84 2.36 -2.57
C LEU A 118 12.46 2.52 -4.04
N THR A 119 11.40 3.28 -4.30
CA THR A 119 10.93 3.62 -5.66
C THR A 119 10.89 5.14 -5.85
N GLY A 120 10.75 5.59 -7.11
CA GLY A 120 10.56 7.01 -7.46
C GLY A 120 11.67 7.95 -6.97
N ASP A 121 11.27 9.15 -6.54
CA ASP A 121 12.19 10.21 -6.10
C ASP A 121 12.99 9.82 -4.85
N LEU A 122 12.40 9.00 -3.97
CA LEU A 122 13.12 8.48 -2.80
C LEU A 122 14.26 7.55 -3.23
N ALA A 123 14.03 6.67 -4.21
CA ALA A 123 15.08 5.81 -4.75
C ALA A 123 16.20 6.65 -5.39
N ALA A 124 15.83 7.61 -6.23
CA ALA A 124 16.78 8.47 -6.95
C ALA A 124 17.71 9.24 -6.00
N ARG A 125 17.22 9.63 -4.82
CA ARG A 125 17.98 10.44 -3.85
C ARG A 125 18.63 9.60 -2.74
N TYR A 126 17.97 8.54 -2.27
CA TYR A 126 18.28 7.91 -0.98
C TYR A 126 18.50 6.40 -1.04
N ALA A 127 18.45 5.73 -2.21
CA ALA A 127 18.67 4.28 -2.29
C ALA A 127 19.97 3.81 -1.61
N GLY A 128 21.07 4.55 -1.76
CA GLY A 128 22.35 4.25 -1.11
C GLY A 128 22.40 4.50 0.41
N ARG A 129 21.28 4.88 1.03
CA ARG A 129 21.15 5.20 2.46
C ARG A 129 20.20 4.25 3.19
N VAL A 130 19.72 3.21 2.52
CA VAL A 130 18.93 2.14 3.12
C VAL A 130 19.83 1.31 4.05
N VAL A 131 19.41 1.17 5.30
CA VAL A 131 20.18 0.51 6.37
C VAL A 131 19.45 -0.69 6.96
N GLY A 132 18.20 -0.95 6.60
CA GLY A 132 17.44 -2.10 7.10
C GLY A 132 16.07 -2.22 6.44
N CYS A 133 15.45 -3.39 6.55
CA CYS A 133 14.08 -3.60 6.15
C CYS A 133 13.36 -4.67 7.00
N VAL A 134 12.04 -4.54 7.06
CA VAL A 134 11.09 -5.59 7.49
C VAL A 134 10.02 -5.66 6.42
N ASP A 135 9.92 -6.77 5.69
CA ASP A 135 9.05 -6.87 4.53
C ASP A 135 8.57 -8.30 4.31
N HIS A 136 7.39 -8.42 3.71
CA HIS A 136 6.75 -9.69 3.35
C HIS A 136 6.62 -9.93 1.84
N HIS A 137 7.12 -9.01 1.01
CA HIS A 137 7.19 -9.17 -0.44
C HIS A 137 8.38 -10.03 -0.88
N ALA A 138 8.44 -10.32 -2.19
CA ALA A 138 9.59 -10.97 -2.78
C ALA A 138 10.83 -10.06 -2.67
N ASP A 139 11.97 -10.64 -2.33
CA ASP A 139 13.25 -9.92 -2.21
C ASP A 139 13.73 -9.42 -3.58
N GLU A 140 13.82 -8.10 -3.75
CA GLU A 140 14.34 -7.41 -4.93
C GLU A 140 15.87 -7.27 -4.90
N GLY A 141 16.52 -7.66 -3.80
CA GLY A 141 17.98 -7.60 -3.64
C GLY A 141 18.53 -6.18 -3.49
N ALA A 142 17.67 -5.17 -3.27
CA ALA A 142 18.07 -3.78 -3.15
C ALA A 142 18.59 -3.42 -1.74
N VAL A 143 18.11 -4.10 -0.69
CA VAL A 143 18.62 -3.90 0.69
C VAL A 143 19.92 -4.69 0.89
N PRO A 144 20.99 -4.06 1.41
CA PRO A 144 22.26 -4.74 1.72
C PRO A 144 22.06 -5.99 2.57
N ARG A 145 22.85 -7.05 2.31
CA ARG A 145 22.78 -8.29 3.10
C ARG A 145 23.26 -8.10 4.54
N ASP A 146 24.25 -7.23 4.73
CA ASP A 146 24.75 -6.84 6.04
C ASP A 146 24.23 -5.43 6.36
N THR A 147 23.24 -5.36 7.25
CA THR A 147 22.64 -4.13 7.77
C THR A 147 23.30 -3.67 9.07
N GLY A 148 24.39 -4.32 9.49
CA GLY A 148 25.01 -4.13 10.79
C GLY A 148 24.14 -4.66 11.94
N HIS A 149 24.39 -4.14 13.15
CA HIS A 149 23.73 -4.63 14.37
C HIS A 149 22.52 -3.80 14.83
N ASN A 150 22.25 -2.66 14.17
CA ASN A 150 21.26 -1.71 14.65
C ASN A 150 19.90 -1.85 13.96
N GLU A 151 19.84 -2.32 12.71
CA GLU A 151 18.58 -2.46 11.97
C GLU A 151 18.48 -3.85 11.33
N PRO A 152 17.27 -4.44 11.24
CA PRO A 152 17.09 -5.78 10.71
C PRO A 152 17.15 -5.80 9.18
N ARG A 153 17.36 -7.00 8.63
CA ARG A 153 16.98 -7.36 7.27
C ARG A 153 16.07 -8.58 7.31
N ILE A 154 14.77 -8.34 7.41
CA ILE A 154 13.74 -9.39 7.45
C ILE A 154 12.95 -9.29 6.15
N VAL A 155 13.06 -10.33 5.32
CA VAL A 155 12.27 -10.48 4.09
C VAL A 155 11.70 -11.89 4.08
N GLU A 156 10.47 -12.04 4.54
CA GLU A 156 9.85 -13.33 4.83
C GLU A 156 8.38 -13.35 4.40
N THR A 157 7.91 -14.43 3.77
CA THR A 157 6.49 -14.54 3.43
C THR A 157 5.62 -14.49 4.69
N CYS A 158 4.68 -13.54 4.72
CA CYS A 158 3.73 -13.33 5.81
C CYS A 158 2.44 -12.71 5.27
N GLY A 159 1.33 -12.83 5.99
CA GLY A 159 0.06 -12.22 5.58
C GLY A 159 0.13 -10.69 5.58
N SER A 160 0.83 -10.12 6.57
CA SER A 160 1.05 -8.69 6.73
C SER A 160 2.48 -8.41 7.23
N CYS A 161 3.10 -7.34 6.74
CA CYS A 161 4.34 -6.78 7.27
C CYS A 161 4.21 -6.39 8.75
N SER A 162 3.05 -5.90 9.18
CA SER A 162 2.77 -5.57 10.59
C SER A 162 3.02 -6.76 11.51
N SER A 163 2.71 -7.99 11.08
CA SER A 163 3.01 -9.22 11.84
C SER A 163 4.52 -9.39 12.07
N LEU A 164 5.34 -9.13 11.05
CA LEU A 164 6.80 -9.21 11.13
C LEU A 164 7.39 -8.08 11.99
N VAL A 165 6.84 -6.87 11.90
CA VAL A 165 7.21 -5.74 12.77
C VAL A 165 6.91 -6.07 14.23
N VAL A 166 5.74 -6.64 14.51
CA VAL A 166 5.34 -7.08 15.85
C VAL A 166 6.28 -8.16 16.36
N GLU A 167 6.59 -9.17 15.55
CA GLU A 167 7.53 -10.23 15.94
C GLU A 167 8.92 -9.68 16.27
N TYR A 168 9.49 -8.85 15.38
CA TYR A 168 10.81 -8.27 15.57
C TYR A 168 10.89 -7.35 16.79
N CYS A 169 9.89 -6.47 16.96
CA CYS A 169 9.87 -5.51 18.05
C CYS A 169 9.35 -6.08 19.38
N ARG A 170 8.84 -7.33 19.40
CA ARG A 170 8.22 -7.94 20.60
C ARG A 170 9.09 -7.85 21.86
N PRO A 171 10.39 -8.20 21.86
CA PRO A 171 11.20 -8.13 23.08
C PRO A 171 11.31 -6.70 23.62
N ALA A 172 11.44 -5.72 22.72
CA ALA A 172 11.48 -4.31 23.09
C ALA A 172 10.12 -3.82 23.59
N TRP A 173 9.03 -4.26 22.96
CA TRP A 173 7.67 -3.91 23.36
C TRP A 173 7.35 -4.45 24.76
N GLU A 174 7.63 -5.72 25.04
CA GLU A 174 7.40 -6.32 26.37
C GLU A 174 8.21 -5.59 27.45
N ALA A 175 9.50 -5.33 27.20
CA ALA A 175 10.33 -4.56 28.14
C ALA A 175 9.81 -3.14 28.41
N LEU A 176 9.24 -2.49 27.38
CA LEU A 176 8.62 -1.16 27.52
C LEU A 176 7.31 -1.21 28.31
N ALA A 177 6.47 -2.22 28.06
CA ALA A 177 5.20 -2.40 28.75
C ALA A 177 5.42 -2.74 30.24
N ASP A 178 6.38 -3.62 30.54
CA ASP A 178 6.74 -3.99 31.91
C ASP A 178 7.23 -2.77 32.70
N ALA A 179 8.14 -1.98 32.10
CA ALA A 179 8.65 -0.76 32.73
C ALA A 179 7.56 0.30 32.97
N GLU A 180 6.59 0.44 32.06
CA GLU A 180 5.45 1.36 32.24
C GLU A 180 4.53 0.89 33.38
N ALA A 181 4.23 -0.41 33.43
CA ALA A 181 3.42 -1.02 34.48
C ALA A 181 4.06 -0.84 35.87
N GLU A 182 5.38 -1.02 35.97
CA GLU A 182 6.15 -0.75 37.20
C GLU A 182 6.12 0.72 37.61
N ALA A 183 6.11 1.64 36.63
CA ALA A 183 6.05 3.08 36.87
C ALA A 183 4.64 3.60 37.24
N GLY A 184 3.62 2.74 37.21
CA GLY A 184 2.22 3.14 37.39
C GLY A 184 1.71 4.05 36.26
N GLY A 185 2.30 3.93 35.07
CA GLY A 185 1.96 4.71 33.90
C GLY A 185 0.68 4.25 33.21
N ASP A 186 0.26 5.01 32.21
CA ASP A 186 -0.97 4.75 31.46
C ASP A 186 -0.73 3.71 30.35
N ALA A 187 -1.52 2.64 30.35
CA ALA A 187 -1.46 1.57 29.35
C ALA A 187 -2.06 1.98 27.98
N ASP A 188 -2.61 3.18 27.86
CA ASP A 188 -3.24 3.69 26.63
C ASP A 188 -2.31 3.61 25.41
N VAL A 189 -1.01 3.83 25.57
CA VAL A 189 -0.05 3.77 24.45
C VAL A 189 0.03 2.35 23.85
N ASP A 190 0.14 1.32 24.67
CA ASP A 190 0.23 -0.06 24.18
C ASP A 190 -1.07 -0.47 23.49
N ALA A 191 -2.21 -0.04 24.03
CA ALA A 191 -3.51 -0.23 23.39
C ALA A 191 -3.59 0.46 22.01
N HIS A 192 -3.07 1.69 21.89
CA HIS A 192 -3.04 2.41 20.61
C HIS A 192 -2.13 1.73 19.57
N LEU A 193 -0.90 1.36 19.97
CA LEU A 193 0.02 0.62 19.10
C LEU A 193 -0.58 -0.73 18.68
N ALA A 194 -1.21 -1.44 19.63
CA ALA A 194 -1.83 -2.72 19.36
C ALA A 194 -3.00 -2.61 18.39
N ARG A 195 -3.87 -1.60 18.53
CA ARG A 195 -4.97 -1.36 17.59
C ARG A 195 -4.47 -1.09 16.17
N LEU A 196 -3.46 -0.23 16.00
CA LEU A 196 -2.84 0.04 14.69
C LEU A 196 -2.24 -1.23 14.07
N SER A 197 -1.47 -2.00 14.84
CA SER A 197 -0.88 -3.24 14.33
C SER A 197 -1.94 -4.29 14.03
N LEU A 198 -2.96 -4.45 14.88
CA LEU A 198 -4.04 -5.42 14.70
C LEU A 198 -4.77 -5.17 13.39
N ILE A 199 -5.18 -3.93 13.13
CA ILE A 199 -6.02 -3.69 11.97
C ILE A 199 -5.29 -3.92 10.65
N ALA A 200 -3.99 -3.58 10.58
CA ALA A 200 -3.15 -3.92 9.44
C ALA A 200 -3.16 -5.44 9.18
N VAL A 201 -2.86 -6.24 10.21
CA VAL A 201 -2.85 -7.70 10.10
C VAL A 201 -4.23 -8.24 9.70
N LEU A 202 -5.30 -7.77 10.35
CA LEU A 202 -6.65 -8.25 10.09
C LEU A 202 -7.12 -7.90 8.67
N ILE A 203 -6.82 -6.72 8.15
CA ILE A 203 -7.23 -6.32 6.80
C ILE A 203 -6.54 -7.17 5.73
N ASP A 204 -5.23 -7.40 5.84
CA ASP A 204 -4.49 -8.15 4.82
C ASP A 204 -4.75 -9.66 4.84
N THR A 205 -5.06 -10.19 6.03
CA THR A 205 -5.36 -11.60 6.24
C THR A 205 -6.85 -11.93 6.14
N THR A 206 -7.72 -10.93 5.87
CA THR A 206 -9.18 -11.10 5.89
C THR A 206 -9.64 -11.68 7.22
N ASN A 207 -9.23 -11.03 8.31
CA ASN A 207 -9.49 -11.43 9.69
C ASN A 207 -8.98 -12.86 9.98
N LEU A 208 -7.74 -13.16 9.57
CA LEU A 208 -7.09 -14.47 9.66
C LEU A 208 -7.80 -15.61 8.89
N LYS A 209 -8.73 -15.30 7.97
CA LYS A 209 -9.50 -16.30 7.21
C LYS A 209 -8.91 -16.56 5.82
N SER A 210 -7.91 -15.79 5.38
CA SER A 210 -7.27 -15.97 4.07
C SER A 210 -6.37 -17.20 4.03
N LYS A 211 -6.83 -18.26 3.36
CA LYS A 211 -6.09 -19.53 3.28
C LYS A 211 -4.72 -19.43 2.58
N ASP A 212 -4.59 -18.50 1.64
CA ASP A 212 -3.39 -18.38 0.80
C ASP A 212 -2.38 -17.35 1.34
N LYS A 213 -2.80 -16.48 2.27
CA LYS A 213 -1.97 -15.41 2.82
C LYS A 213 -1.64 -15.58 4.30
N THR A 214 -2.60 -16.03 5.11
CA THR A 214 -2.43 -16.09 6.56
C THR A 214 -1.39 -17.12 6.94
N THR A 215 -0.44 -16.70 7.78
CA THR A 215 0.64 -17.53 8.33
C THR A 215 0.54 -17.64 9.85
N ASP A 216 1.31 -18.57 10.44
CA ASP A 216 1.39 -18.72 11.90
C ASP A 216 1.91 -17.44 12.59
N LYS A 217 2.74 -16.65 11.90
CA LYS A 217 3.24 -15.35 12.40
C LYS A 217 2.09 -14.34 12.55
N ASP A 218 1.14 -14.33 11.63
CA ASP A 218 -0.05 -13.47 11.72
C ASP A 218 -0.92 -13.86 12.92
N VAL A 219 -1.15 -15.16 13.13
CA VAL A 219 -1.92 -15.67 14.27
C VAL A 219 -1.22 -15.33 15.59
N ALA A 220 0.10 -15.52 15.67
CA ALA A 220 0.91 -15.21 16.85
C ALA A 220 1.02 -13.70 17.13
N ALA A 221 1.04 -12.87 16.09
CA ALA A 221 0.99 -11.41 16.21
C ALA A 221 -0.36 -10.97 16.77
N VAL A 222 -1.48 -11.40 16.16
CA VAL A 222 -2.84 -11.06 16.66
C VAL A 222 -3.01 -11.50 18.12
N SER A 223 -2.63 -12.73 18.46
CA SER A 223 -2.71 -13.23 19.84
C SER A 223 -1.89 -12.41 20.84
N PHE A 224 -0.74 -11.89 20.42
CA PHE A 224 0.09 -11.01 21.25
C PHE A 224 -0.54 -9.64 21.46
N LEU A 225 -1.03 -9.04 20.38
CA LEU A 225 -1.58 -7.68 20.37
C LEU A 225 -2.88 -7.58 21.16
N GLU A 226 -3.75 -8.60 21.07
CA GLU A 226 -5.02 -8.63 21.81
C GLU A 226 -4.84 -8.59 23.33
N ARG A 227 -3.64 -8.92 23.86
CA ARG A 227 -3.32 -8.78 25.28
C ARG A 227 -3.32 -7.32 25.75
N PHE A 228 -3.08 -6.37 24.83
CA PHE A 228 -3.02 -4.94 25.12
C PHE A 228 -4.33 -4.20 24.83
N VAL A 229 -5.36 -4.89 24.31
CA VAL A 229 -6.63 -4.26 23.94
C VAL A 229 -7.73 -4.73 24.89
N PRO A 230 -7.98 -4.01 26.01
CA PRO A 230 -8.94 -4.45 27.02
C PRO A 230 -10.38 -4.38 26.52
N ALA A 231 -11.26 -5.12 27.20
CA ALA A 231 -12.69 -5.17 26.89
C ALA A 231 -13.38 -3.80 27.07
N PRO A 232 -14.41 -3.48 26.25
CA PRO A 232 -14.97 -4.32 25.20
C PRO A 232 -14.18 -4.19 23.89
N TYR A 233 -13.53 -5.28 23.48
CA TYR A 233 -12.91 -5.45 22.18
C TYR A 233 -13.48 -6.72 21.55
N ALA A 234 -13.85 -6.63 20.27
CA ALA A 234 -14.28 -7.76 19.48
C ALA A 234 -13.59 -7.67 18.11
N ARG A 235 -12.74 -8.67 17.83
CA ARG A 235 -11.93 -8.73 16.60
C ARG A 235 -12.78 -8.58 15.34
N ASP A 236 -13.86 -9.35 15.25
CA ASP A 236 -14.76 -9.34 14.09
C ASP A 236 -15.39 -7.95 13.90
N ALA A 237 -15.90 -7.33 14.97
CA ALA A 237 -16.49 -6.00 14.88
C ALA A 237 -15.47 -4.93 14.47
N TYR A 238 -14.24 -5.02 14.97
CA TYR A 238 -13.18 -4.08 14.60
C TYR A 238 -12.75 -4.24 13.13
N PHE A 239 -12.64 -5.49 12.66
CA PHE A 239 -12.38 -5.78 11.25
C PHE A 239 -13.51 -5.29 10.35
N ASP A 240 -14.77 -5.56 10.72
CA ASP A 240 -15.95 -5.20 9.92
C ASP A 240 -16.11 -3.68 9.82
N GLU A 241 -15.88 -2.95 10.93
CA GLU A 241 -15.91 -1.48 10.98
C GLU A 241 -14.95 -0.88 9.94
N ILE A 242 -13.68 -1.27 9.99
CA ILE A 242 -12.65 -0.67 9.14
C ILE A 242 -12.77 -1.17 7.69
N SER A 243 -13.18 -2.43 7.48
CA SER A 243 -13.45 -2.96 6.14
C SER A 243 -14.57 -2.20 5.46
N ALA A 244 -15.65 -1.88 6.17
CA ALA A 244 -16.75 -1.07 5.65
C ALA A 244 -16.28 0.33 5.21
N VAL A 245 -15.43 0.98 6.02
CA VAL A 245 -14.86 2.30 5.68
C VAL A 245 -13.90 2.21 4.49
N LYS A 246 -13.12 1.13 4.40
CA LYS A 246 -12.19 0.87 3.28
C LYS A 246 -12.92 0.72 1.95
N GLU A 247 -14.06 0.04 1.96
CA GLU A 247 -14.89 -0.23 0.79
C GLU A 247 -15.80 0.95 0.40
N ASP A 248 -16.04 1.89 1.32
CA ASP A 248 -16.80 3.10 1.03
C ASP A 248 -16.00 4.12 0.22
N ILE A 249 -16.27 4.15 -1.08
CA ILE A 249 -15.74 5.13 -2.02
C ILE A 249 -16.81 6.12 -2.50
N SER A 250 -17.96 6.20 -1.82
CA SER A 250 -19.11 6.99 -2.26
C SER A 250 -18.79 8.49 -2.31
N SER A 251 -18.04 8.99 -1.33
CA SER A 251 -17.66 10.40 -1.21
C SER A 251 -16.51 10.84 -2.11
N LEU A 252 -15.76 9.90 -2.68
CA LEU A 252 -14.59 10.19 -3.52
C LEU A 252 -15.02 10.64 -4.92
N SER A 253 -14.29 11.54 -5.57
CA SER A 253 -14.48 11.78 -7.01
C SER A 253 -14.01 10.57 -7.84
N PHE A 254 -14.38 10.47 -9.13
CA PHE A 254 -13.82 9.42 -10.00
C PHE A 254 -12.29 9.51 -10.09
N ARG A 255 -11.75 10.72 -10.26
CA ARG A 255 -10.31 10.98 -10.20
C ARG A 255 -9.68 10.46 -8.91
N ASP A 256 -10.32 10.67 -7.77
CA ASP A 256 -9.86 10.17 -6.47
C ASP A 256 -9.89 8.64 -6.38
N VAL A 257 -10.95 8.02 -6.90
CA VAL A 257 -11.06 6.56 -6.95
C VAL A 257 -9.95 5.95 -7.82
N PHE A 258 -9.67 6.53 -8.98
CA PHE A 258 -8.62 6.01 -9.87
C PHE A 258 -7.21 6.22 -9.31
N ARG A 259 -6.98 7.30 -8.57
CA ARG A 259 -5.67 7.59 -7.97
C ARG A 259 -5.43 6.93 -6.63
N LYS A 260 -6.48 6.47 -5.92
CA LYS A 260 -6.38 5.88 -4.57
C LYS A 260 -5.34 4.76 -4.53
N ASP A 261 -5.48 3.71 -5.32
CA ASP A 261 -4.50 2.61 -5.43
C ASP A 261 -4.02 2.46 -6.87
N TYR A 262 -3.20 3.42 -7.29
CA TYR A 262 -2.67 3.53 -8.64
C TYR A 262 -1.19 3.10 -8.73
N LYS A 263 -0.85 2.37 -9.79
CA LYS A 263 0.55 2.08 -10.16
C LYS A 263 0.75 2.26 -11.65
N GLN A 264 1.97 2.64 -12.02
CA GLN A 264 2.35 2.94 -13.40
C GLN A 264 3.71 2.35 -13.74
N TRP A 265 3.83 1.84 -14.97
CA TRP A 265 5.08 1.28 -15.50
C TRP A 265 5.29 1.75 -16.93
N GLU A 266 6.56 1.80 -17.31
CA GLU A 266 7.01 2.11 -18.66
C GLU A 266 7.82 0.92 -19.18
N ASP A 267 7.46 0.43 -20.36
CA ASP A 267 8.20 -0.64 -21.03
C ASP A 267 8.36 -0.34 -22.52
N GLN A 268 9.38 -0.94 -23.13
CA GLN A 268 9.65 -0.84 -24.57
C GLN A 268 8.91 -1.95 -25.31
N SER A 269 8.23 -1.62 -26.40
CA SER A 269 7.51 -2.62 -27.20
C SER A 269 8.46 -3.52 -27.99
N GLY A 270 8.16 -4.83 -28.01
CA GLY A 270 9.05 -5.88 -28.55
C GLY A 270 9.20 -6.00 -30.07
N GLY A 271 8.64 -5.07 -30.85
CA GLY A 271 8.75 -5.09 -32.32
C GLY A 271 10.00 -4.36 -32.79
N GLY A 272 10.95 -5.05 -33.44
CA GLY A 272 12.17 -4.44 -33.96
C GLY A 272 11.94 -3.19 -34.83
N VAL A 273 12.88 -2.23 -34.80
CA VAL A 273 12.99 -0.95 -35.54
C VAL A 273 11.79 0.03 -35.44
N SER A 274 10.58 -0.42 -35.10
CA SER A 274 9.36 0.38 -34.89
C SER A 274 8.80 0.32 -33.47
N GLY A 275 9.53 -0.30 -32.52
CA GLY A 275 9.10 -0.42 -31.12
C GLY A 275 9.09 0.94 -30.43
N GLY A 276 7.90 1.44 -30.09
CA GLY A 276 7.70 2.62 -29.27
C GLY A 276 7.64 2.29 -27.77
N ARG A 277 7.96 3.30 -26.95
CA ARG A 277 7.67 3.32 -25.50
C ARG A 277 6.15 3.17 -25.29
N GLN A 278 5.74 2.34 -24.32
CA GLN A 278 4.36 2.27 -23.86
C GLN A 278 4.28 2.47 -22.34
N LEU A 279 3.34 3.31 -21.91
CA LEU A 279 3.03 3.65 -20.53
C LEU A 279 1.75 2.95 -20.08
N LEU A 280 1.88 2.03 -19.12
CA LEU A 280 0.80 1.25 -18.53
C LEU A 280 0.44 1.83 -17.16
N GLY A 281 -0.83 2.17 -16.95
CA GLY A 281 -1.38 2.55 -15.64
C GLY A 281 -2.48 1.60 -15.19
N THR A 282 -2.45 1.22 -13.91
CA THR A 282 -3.48 0.36 -13.31
C THR A 282 -4.08 1.03 -12.07
N SER A 283 -5.40 1.11 -12.01
CA SER A 283 -6.17 1.55 -10.83
C SER A 283 -6.88 0.35 -10.22
N ALA A 284 -6.52 0.01 -8.97
CA ALA A 284 -7.23 -1.00 -8.20
C ALA A 284 -8.37 -0.36 -7.40
N ILE A 285 -9.58 -0.91 -7.51
CA ILE A 285 -10.80 -0.34 -6.94
C ILE A 285 -11.51 -1.39 -6.07
N VAL A 286 -11.93 -0.97 -4.87
CA VAL A 286 -12.57 -1.81 -3.83
C VAL A 286 -14.09 -1.99 -4.04
N GLN A 287 -14.56 -1.77 -5.26
CA GLN A 287 -15.96 -1.92 -5.68
C GLN A 287 -15.99 -2.49 -7.09
N ASN A 288 -17.06 -3.20 -7.44
CA ASN A 288 -17.23 -3.82 -8.76
C ASN A 288 -17.63 -2.78 -9.84
N LEU A 289 -17.55 -3.18 -11.11
CA LEU A 289 -17.90 -2.35 -12.26
C LEU A 289 -19.39 -1.97 -12.24
N ASP A 290 -20.27 -2.84 -11.74
CA ASP A 290 -21.69 -2.52 -11.55
C ASP A 290 -21.87 -1.34 -10.59
N TYR A 291 -21.17 -1.29 -9.46
CA TYR A 291 -21.19 -0.15 -8.55
C TYR A 291 -20.68 1.12 -9.24
N LEU A 292 -19.56 1.02 -9.98
CA LEU A 292 -18.98 2.17 -10.67
C LEU A 292 -19.91 2.75 -11.73
N VAL A 293 -20.65 1.90 -12.45
CA VAL A 293 -21.62 2.32 -13.46
C VAL A 293 -22.93 2.79 -12.83
N ASN A 294 -23.55 1.97 -11.97
CA ASN A 294 -24.91 2.20 -11.50
C ASN A 294 -24.96 3.22 -10.37
N GLU A 295 -24.11 3.07 -9.36
CA GLU A 295 -24.13 3.92 -8.17
C GLU A 295 -23.29 5.18 -8.38
N LYS A 296 -22.04 5.03 -8.81
CA LYS A 296 -21.09 6.16 -8.90
C LYS A 296 -21.31 7.05 -10.13
N ALA A 297 -21.67 6.45 -11.26
CA ALA A 297 -22.00 7.16 -12.49
C ALA A 297 -23.52 7.33 -12.71
N GLY A 298 -24.36 7.01 -11.72
CA GLY A 298 -25.81 7.18 -11.83
C GLY A 298 -26.46 6.40 -12.99
N GLY A 299 -25.86 5.29 -13.40
CA GLY A 299 -26.29 4.47 -14.54
C GLY A 299 -25.71 4.90 -15.89
N ASP A 300 -24.96 6.01 -15.97
CA ASP A 300 -24.29 6.47 -17.20
C ASP A 300 -22.91 5.82 -17.37
N GLU A 301 -22.84 4.71 -18.08
CA GLU A 301 -21.56 4.08 -18.44
C GLU A 301 -20.60 5.04 -19.16
N GLN A 302 -21.11 6.00 -19.93
CA GLN A 302 -20.27 6.96 -20.65
C GLN A 302 -19.62 7.95 -19.68
N GLN A 303 -20.22 8.22 -18.52
CA GLN A 303 -19.57 9.01 -17.47
C GLN A 303 -18.35 8.28 -16.92
N LEU A 304 -18.47 7.00 -16.56
CA LEU A 304 -17.32 6.20 -16.11
C LEU A 304 -16.18 6.23 -17.16
N LEU A 305 -16.53 6.04 -18.44
CA LEU A 305 -15.55 6.02 -19.52
C LEU A 305 -14.90 7.40 -19.76
N ARG A 306 -15.67 8.49 -19.74
CA ARG A 306 -15.13 9.86 -19.87
C ARG A 306 -14.18 10.20 -18.73
N GLU A 307 -14.56 9.87 -17.49
CA GLU A 307 -13.74 10.12 -16.31
C GLU A 307 -12.44 9.29 -16.34
N PHE A 308 -12.52 8.02 -16.73
CA PHE A 308 -11.33 7.17 -16.81
C PHE A 308 -10.40 7.60 -17.96
N ARG A 309 -10.94 8.06 -19.10
CA ARG A 309 -10.15 8.68 -20.18
C ARG A 309 -9.48 9.97 -19.71
N SER A 310 -10.19 10.83 -18.98
CA SER A 310 -9.61 12.07 -18.42
C SER A 310 -8.42 11.75 -17.51
N TRP A 311 -8.57 10.76 -16.64
CA TRP A 311 -7.49 10.24 -15.79
C TRP A 311 -6.32 9.69 -16.60
N ALA A 312 -6.59 8.87 -17.63
CA ALA A 312 -5.55 8.35 -18.52
C ALA A 312 -4.80 9.48 -19.24
N GLY A 313 -5.51 10.53 -19.68
CA GLY A 313 -4.91 11.73 -20.26
C GLY A 313 -4.04 12.51 -19.27
N GLU A 314 -4.49 12.69 -18.04
CA GLU A 314 -3.70 13.32 -16.96
C GLU A 314 -2.38 12.58 -16.72
N LYS A 315 -2.39 11.25 -16.82
CA LYS A 315 -1.21 10.39 -16.62
C LYS A 315 -0.42 10.10 -17.90
N GLY A 316 -0.91 10.53 -19.07
CA GLY A 316 -0.28 10.28 -20.37
C GLY A 316 -0.21 8.79 -20.73
N LEU A 317 -1.23 8.01 -20.38
CA LEU A 317 -1.24 6.55 -20.55
C LEU A 317 -1.48 6.11 -22.00
N ASP A 318 -0.73 5.10 -22.42
CA ASP A 318 -1.02 4.33 -23.63
C ASP A 318 -2.01 3.20 -23.34
N ILE A 319 -1.90 2.61 -22.13
CA ILE A 319 -2.78 1.54 -21.64
C ILE A 319 -3.28 1.91 -20.24
N GLY A 320 -4.59 2.00 -20.07
CA GLY A 320 -5.26 2.17 -18.77
C GLY A 320 -6.00 0.88 -18.37
N VAL A 321 -5.88 0.50 -17.10
CA VAL A 321 -6.57 -0.68 -16.55
C VAL A 321 -7.33 -0.32 -15.28
N ILE A 322 -8.61 -0.70 -15.21
CA ILE A 322 -9.38 -0.77 -13.97
C ILE A 322 -9.39 -2.23 -13.52
N MET A 323 -8.97 -2.49 -12.28
CA MET A 323 -9.13 -3.81 -11.67
C MET A 323 -10.00 -3.68 -10.42
N THR A 324 -11.10 -4.40 -10.39
CA THR A 324 -12.02 -4.37 -9.26
C THR A 324 -11.76 -5.54 -8.31
N THR A 325 -12.00 -5.29 -7.02
CA THR A 325 -12.07 -6.31 -5.98
C THR A 325 -13.29 -5.98 -5.15
N ALA A 326 -14.27 -6.88 -5.10
CA ALA A 326 -15.49 -6.69 -4.33
C ALA A 326 -15.89 -7.99 -3.64
N HIS A 327 -16.72 -7.88 -2.60
CA HIS A 327 -17.21 -9.01 -1.82
C HIS A 327 -18.75 -9.09 -1.79
N PRO A 328 -19.45 -9.06 -2.94
CA PRO A 328 -20.90 -9.22 -2.94
C PRO A 328 -21.28 -10.57 -2.29
N ASP A 329 -22.23 -10.52 -1.36
CA ASP A 329 -22.66 -11.67 -0.54
C ASP A 329 -21.50 -12.39 0.18
N GLY A 330 -20.44 -11.64 0.54
CA GLY A 330 -19.25 -12.17 1.20
C GLY A 330 -18.32 -13.00 0.30
N ARG A 331 -18.53 -13.00 -1.01
CA ARG A 331 -17.70 -13.75 -1.98
C ARG A 331 -16.80 -12.82 -2.76
N LEU A 332 -15.50 -13.08 -2.72
CA LEU A 332 -14.52 -12.36 -3.52
C LEU A 332 -14.84 -12.47 -5.01
N GLN A 333 -14.98 -11.32 -5.66
CA GLN A 333 -15.11 -11.17 -7.10
C GLN A 333 -14.04 -10.21 -7.63
N ARG A 334 -13.57 -10.49 -8.85
CA ARG A 334 -12.66 -9.65 -9.61
C ARG A 334 -13.20 -9.41 -11.00
N GLU A 335 -13.07 -8.18 -11.46
CA GLU A 335 -13.32 -7.80 -12.84
C GLU A 335 -12.18 -6.91 -13.31
N VAL A 336 -11.97 -6.88 -14.62
CA VAL A 336 -10.90 -6.11 -15.23
C VAL A 336 -11.41 -5.42 -16.47
N LEU A 337 -11.14 -4.12 -16.59
CA LEU A 337 -11.32 -3.35 -17.82
C LEU A 337 -9.95 -2.89 -18.30
N VAL A 338 -9.63 -3.19 -19.56
CA VAL A 338 -8.40 -2.75 -20.22
C VAL A 338 -8.78 -1.80 -21.35
N TRP A 339 -8.12 -0.66 -21.43
CA TRP A 339 -8.30 0.33 -22.49
C TRP A 339 -6.94 0.71 -23.09
N ALA A 340 -6.76 0.43 -24.38
CA ALA A 340 -5.66 0.91 -25.21
C ALA A 340 -6.06 2.22 -25.92
N PHE A 341 -5.28 3.28 -25.73
CA PHE A 341 -5.57 4.62 -26.23
C PHE A 341 -4.85 4.96 -27.56
N ASN A 342 -4.11 4.01 -28.14
CA ASN A 342 -3.48 4.15 -29.46
C ASN A 342 -3.18 2.79 -30.10
N GLU A 343 -2.89 2.79 -31.41
CA GLU A 343 -2.68 1.57 -32.21
C GLU A 343 -1.59 0.63 -31.66
N GLY A 344 -0.49 1.19 -31.15
CA GLY A 344 0.59 0.41 -30.56
C GLY A 344 0.13 -0.35 -29.31
N ALA A 345 -0.62 0.34 -28.44
CA ALA A 345 -1.24 -0.26 -27.26
C ALA A 345 -2.32 -1.29 -27.61
N VAL A 346 -3.08 -1.10 -28.70
CA VAL A 346 -4.10 -2.05 -29.15
C VAL A 346 -3.48 -3.43 -29.44
N ALA A 347 -2.32 -3.45 -30.11
CA ALA A 347 -1.62 -4.70 -30.40
C ALA A 347 -1.19 -5.42 -29.10
N SER A 348 -0.59 -4.69 -28.15
CA SER A 348 -0.18 -5.22 -26.85
C SER A 348 -1.36 -5.78 -26.04
N CYS A 349 -2.46 -5.04 -25.96
CA CYS A 349 -3.65 -5.45 -25.20
C CYS A 349 -4.36 -6.66 -25.80
N LYS A 350 -4.44 -6.75 -27.14
CA LYS A 350 -4.96 -7.95 -27.82
C LYS A 350 -4.05 -9.16 -27.61
N ALA A 351 -2.73 -8.98 -27.66
CA ALA A 351 -1.77 -10.04 -27.36
C ALA A 351 -1.90 -10.55 -25.91
N PHE A 352 -2.08 -9.64 -24.94
CA PHE A 352 -2.40 -9.99 -23.56
C PHE A 352 -3.68 -10.83 -23.48
N TYR A 353 -4.77 -10.37 -24.08
CA TYR A 353 -6.05 -11.08 -24.05
C TYR A 353 -5.93 -12.48 -24.65
N GLU A 354 -5.37 -12.62 -25.86
CA GLU A 354 -5.25 -13.93 -26.52
C GLU A 354 -4.39 -14.91 -25.72
N ARG A 355 -3.33 -14.41 -25.09
CA ARG A 355 -2.39 -15.25 -24.34
C ARG A 355 -2.89 -15.67 -22.97
N PHE A 356 -3.61 -14.79 -22.26
CA PHE A 356 -3.91 -14.97 -20.84
C PHE A 356 -5.39 -15.15 -20.52
N LYS A 357 -6.33 -14.97 -21.48
CA LYS A 357 -7.78 -15.10 -21.22
C LYS A 357 -8.18 -16.43 -20.58
N GLY A 358 -7.55 -17.54 -20.99
CA GLY A 358 -7.83 -18.86 -20.44
C GLY A 358 -7.31 -19.04 -19.02
N GLU A 359 -6.09 -18.56 -18.73
CA GLU A 359 -5.45 -18.63 -17.42
C GLU A 359 -6.15 -17.74 -16.38
N LEU A 360 -6.64 -16.57 -16.81
CA LEU A 360 -7.37 -15.63 -15.98
C LEU A 360 -8.88 -15.97 -15.89
N GLY A 361 -9.38 -16.83 -16.78
CA GLY A 361 -10.80 -17.16 -16.89
C GLY A 361 -11.66 -15.94 -17.20
N LEU A 362 -11.25 -15.15 -18.20
CA LEU A 362 -11.93 -13.91 -18.59
C LEU A 362 -13.20 -14.22 -19.39
N ALA A 363 -14.33 -13.67 -18.94
CA ALA A 363 -15.60 -13.72 -19.66
C ALA A 363 -16.16 -12.30 -19.86
N PRO A 364 -16.81 -11.99 -21.00
CA PRO A 364 -17.30 -10.64 -21.28
C PRO A 364 -18.19 -10.10 -20.17
N TRP A 365 -17.87 -8.92 -19.66
CA TRP A 365 -18.66 -8.27 -18.62
C TRP A 365 -19.96 -7.73 -19.22
N ARG A 366 -21.11 -8.18 -18.67
CA ARG A 366 -22.46 -7.79 -19.10
C ARG A 366 -22.67 -7.85 -20.63
N GLY A 367 -22.09 -8.86 -21.28
CA GLY A 367 -22.22 -9.05 -22.74
C GLY A 367 -21.40 -8.07 -23.58
N GLY A 368 -20.34 -7.48 -23.01
CA GLY A 368 -19.48 -6.51 -23.71
C GLY A 368 -20.02 -5.08 -23.67
N ARG A 369 -20.84 -4.75 -22.66
CA ARG A 369 -21.48 -3.43 -22.52
C ARG A 369 -20.47 -2.27 -22.44
N LEU A 370 -19.25 -2.53 -21.97
CA LEU A 370 -18.17 -1.54 -21.93
C LEU A 370 -17.15 -1.73 -23.05
N ASP A 371 -17.36 -2.64 -24.01
CA ASP A 371 -16.36 -2.97 -25.02
C ASP A 371 -16.37 -1.97 -26.18
N GLU A 372 -15.22 -1.76 -26.81
CA GLU A 372 -15.05 -0.95 -28.02
C GLU A 372 -14.02 -1.61 -28.92
N THR A 373 -14.43 -1.93 -30.15
CA THR A 373 -13.72 -2.90 -31.01
C THR A 373 -13.01 -2.30 -32.22
N CYS A 374 -12.59 -1.02 -32.16
CA CYS A 374 -11.71 -0.28 -33.09
C CYS A 374 -12.34 0.94 -33.80
N GLU A 375 -13.15 1.75 -33.12
CA GLU A 375 -13.38 3.13 -33.59
C GLU A 375 -12.19 4.02 -33.16
N GLY A 376 -11.64 4.82 -34.08
CA GLY A 376 -10.66 5.86 -33.75
C GLY A 376 -9.24 5.42 -33.36
N GLY A 377 -8.84 4.16 -33.61
CA GLY A 377 -7.49 3.66 -33.28
C GLY A 377 -7.31 3.20 -31.83
N GLU A 378 -8.42 3.03 -31.11
CA GLU A 378 -8.46 2.58 -29.72
C GLU A 378 -9.14 1.23 -29.58
N TRP A 379 -8.94 0.60 -28.41
CA TRP A 379 -9.59 -0.66 -28.08
C TRP A 379 -9.87 -0.75 -26.59
N ARG A 380 -11.07 -1.18 -26.20
CA ARG A 380 -11.46 -1.36 -24.81
C ARG A 380 -12.22 -2.66 -24.65
N ALA A 381 -11.99 -3.37 -23.55
CA ALA A 381 -12.78 -4.53 -23.18
C ALA A 381 -12.85 -4.68 -21.66
N ALA A 382 -13.98 -5.19 -21.17
CA ALA A 382 -14.22 -5.46 -19.76
C ALA A 382 -14.65 -6.92 -19.54
N TRP A 383 -14.15 -7.54 -18.47
CA TRP A 383 -14.40 -8.94 -18.17
C TRP A 383 -14.65 -9.19 -16.69
N THR A 384 -15.47 -10.20 -16.41
CA THR A 384 -15.39 -10.93 -15.13
C THR A 384 -14.18 -11.85 -15.15
N GLN A 385 -13.55 -12.06 -14.00
CA GLN A 385 -12.33 -12.85 -13.87
C GLN A 385 -12.55 -14.02 -12.91
N ALA A 386 -12.61 -15.24 -13.45
CA ALA A 386 -12.83 -16.44 -12.63
C ALA A 386 -11.62 -16.79 -11.74
N ASN A 387 -10.40 -16.51 -12.21
CA ASN A 387 -9.20 -16.71 -11.41
C ASN A 387 -9.05 -15.59 -10.37
N ILE A 388 -9.73 -15.71 -9.24
CA ILE A 388 -9.72 -14.69 -8.17
C ILE A 388 -8.37 -14.53 -7.44
N ALA A 389 -7.44 -15.49 -7.62
CA ALA A 389 -6.09 -15.41 -7.06
C ALA A 389 -5.19 -14.43 -7.85
N ALA A 390 -5.49 -14.18 -9.13
CA ALA A 390 -4.75 -13.23 -9.95
C ALA A 390 -5.13 -11.78 -9.60
N SER A 391 -4.22 -11.07 -8.95
CA SER A 391 -4.35 -9.65 -8.61
C SER A 391 -3.54 -8.78 -9.60
N ARG A 392 -3.39 -7.48 -9.29
CA ARG A 392 -2.41 -6.59 -9.95
C ARG A 392 -1.02 -7.22 -10.06
N LYS A 393 -0.59 -7.98 -9.03
CA LYS A 393 0.73 -8.64 -9.00
C LYS A 393 0.88 -9.73 -10.08
N GLN A 394 -0.21 -10.19 -10.69
CA GLN A 394 -0.20 -11.12 -11.82
C GLN A 394 -0.56 -10.42 -13.14
N ILE A 395 -1.62 -9.61 -13.15
CA ILE A 395 -2.13 -8.96 -14.37
C ILE A 395 -1.15 -7.92 -14.92
N ALA A 396 -0.53 -7.10 -14.06
CA ALA A 396 0.42 -6.09 -14.52
C ALA A 396 1.66 -6.73 -15.18
N PRO A 397 2.34 -7.74 -14.57
CA PRO A 397 3.40 -8.46 -15.27
C PRO A 397 2.98 -9.10 -16.60
N MET A 398 1.79 -9.70 -16.68
CA MET A 398 1.27 -10.29 -17.93
C MET A 398 1.08 -9.23 -19.03
N LEU A 399 0.53 -8.07 -18.71
CA LEU A 399 0.41 -6.95 -19.66
C LEU A 399 1.78 -6.44 -20.09
N ARG A 400 2.71 -6.27 -19.15
CA ARG A 400 4.07 -5.83 -19.44
C ARG A 400 4.84 -6.84 -20.30
N GLU A 401 4.61 -8.13 -20.10
CA GLU A 401 5.15 -9.19 -20.94
C GLU A 401 4.60 -9.08 -22.37
N ALA A 402 3.29 -8.84 -22.52
CA ALA A 402 2.67 -8.63 -23.82
C ALA A 402 3.21 -7.39 -24.53
N ILE A 403 3.45 -6.28 -23.81
CA ILE A 403 4.11 -5.07 -24.34
C ILE A 403 5.51 -5.43 -24.87
N LYS A 404 6.32 -6.14 -24.08
CA LYS A 404 7.70 -6.53 -24.44
C LYS A 404 7.79 -7.56 -25.56
N GLY A 405 6.69 -8.21 -25.93
CA GLY A 405 6.67 -9.26 -26.96
C GLY A 405 7.43 -10.53 -26.58
N GLY A 406 7.68 -10.78 -25.29
CA GLY A 406 8.43 -11.98 -24.86
C GLY A 406 7.62 -13.26 -25.10
N ALA A 407 8.22 -14.28 -25.72
CA ALA A 407 7.66 -15.63 -25.74
C ALA A 407 7.88 -16.30 -24.38
N ARG A 408 6.94 -17.15 -23.93
CA ARG A 408 7.08 -17.96 -22.71
C ARG A 408 8.36 -18.81 -22.86
N LEU A 409 9.31 -18.65 -21.94
CA LEU A 409 10.41 -19.60 -21.77
C LEU A 409 9.88 -20.95 -21.29
#